data_AF-A0AAD7IAS5-F1
#
_entry.id   AF-A0AAD7IAS5-F1
#
_cell.length_a   1.000
_cell.length_b   1.000
_cell.length_c   1.000
_cell.angle_alpha   90.00
_cell.angle_beta   90.00
_cell.angle_gamma   90.00
#
_symmetry.space_group_name_H-M   'P 1'
#
loop_
_entity.id
_entity.type
_entity.pdbx_description
1 polymer ?
#
loop_
_entity_poly.entity_id
_entity_poly.type
_entity_poly.pdbx_seq_one_letter_code
_entity_poly.pdbx_strand_id
1 'polypeptide(L)'
;MNYVNGLAPIVTVYGPGNLHHLTYGSTVGGNGGVGMVSTTNEGTTNFLLGFSFNYVDYAFYWDGKGPAFWRISGNSTLREPVGSSWANATGIPLGNEVILGLNVVAQAAAAGNVGGVVPVFFSAEEFD
;
A
#
# COMPACT_ATOMS: atom_id res chain seq x y z
N MET A 1 -1.53 9.62 -12.11
CA MET A 1 -2.90 9.12 -11.90
C MET A 1 -3.41 8.55 -13.20
N ASN A 2 -3.47 7.22 -13.31
CA ASN A 2 -4.52 6.59 -14.11
C ASN A 2 -4.76 5.23 -13.49
N TYR A 3 -5.70 5.26 -12.55
CA TYR A 3 -6.55 4.13 -12.25
C TYR A 3 -7.13 3.63 -13.57
N VAL A 4 -6.97 2.35 -13.88
CA VAL A 4 -7.80 1.74 -14.92
C VAL A 4 -9.25 1.87 -14.39
N ASN A 5 -10.03 2.81 -14.95
CA ASN A 5 -11.42 3.11 -14.58
C ASN A 5 -11.70 3.84 -13.25
N GLY A 6 -10.77 4.60 -12.67
CA GLY A 6 -11.05 5.45 -11.49
C GLY A 6 -11.13 4.72 -10.13
N LEU A 7 -10.71 3.45 -10.07
CA LEU A 7 -10.70 2.64 -8.85
C LEU A 7 -9.32 2.62 -8.19
N ALA A 8 -9.25 2.86 -6.88
CA ALA A 8 -8.04 3.01 -6.09
C ALA A 8 -8.06 2.06 -4.88
N PRO A 9 -6.95 1.41 -4.51
CA PRO A 9 -6.91 0.63 -3.28
C PRO A 9 -7.03 1.55 -2.07
N ILE A 10 -7.93 1.19 -1.17
CA ILE A 10 -8.14 1.83 0.12
C ILE A 10 -7.71 0.83 1.19
N VAL A 11 -6.83 1.25 2.09
CA VAL A 11 -6.46 0.52 3.30
C VAL A 11 -7.14 1.17 4.49
N THR A 12 -8.07 0.45 5.12
CA THR A 12 -8.72 0.84 6.37
C THR A 12 -7.98 0.19 7.53
N VAL A 13 -7.49 0.99 8.47
CA VAL A 13 -6.78 0.53 9.67
C VAL A 13 -7.56 0.92 10.92
N TYR A 14 -7.37 0.14 11.98
CA TYR A 14 -7.97 0.38 13.28
C TYR A 14 -6.85 0.62 14.31
N GLY A 15 -6.74 1.85 14.82
CA GLY A 15 -5.72 2.26 15.78
C GLY A 15 -4.40 2.74 15.16
N PRO A 16 -3.46 3.19 16.01
CA PRO A 16 -2.22 3.83 15.57
C PRO A 16 -1.23 2.81 14.99
N GLY A 17 -0.37 3.28 14.09
CA GLY A 17 0.65 2.48 13.43
C GLY A 17 1.14 3.08 12.12
N ASN A 18 1.84 2.25 11.35
CA ASN A 18 2.54 2.59 10.13
C ASN A 18 2.07 1.71 8.96
N LEU A 19 1.64 2.34 7.87
CA LEU A 19 1.41 1.68 6.60
C LEU A 19 2.67 1.83 5.75
N HIS A 20 3.34 0.71 5.50
CA HIS A 20 4.50 0.64 4.64
C HIS A 20 4.08 0.33 3.22
N HIS A 21 4.71 0.97 2.24
CA HIS A 21 4.43 0.78 0.83
C HIS A 21 5.72 0.67 0.02
N LEU A 22 5.74 -0.26 -0.93
CA LEU A 22 6.85 -0.58 -1.81
C LEU A 22 6.35 -0.53 -3.26
N THR A 23 7.13 0.13 -4.12
CA THR A 23 6.98 0.05 -5.57
C THR A 23 8.21 -0.63 -6.17
N TYR A 24 8.05 -1.56 -7.10
CA TYR A 24 9.15 -2.29 -7.75
C TYR A 24 8.75 -2.73 -9.17
N GLY A 25 9.67 -3.39 -9.88
CA GLY A 25 9.46 -3.73 -11.30
C GLY A 25 9.42 -2.47 -12.17
N SER A 26 10.54 -1.74 -12.25
CA SER A 26 10.60 -0.50 -13.04
C SER A 26 10.44 -0.78 -14.54
N THR A 27 9.61 0.01 -15.23
CA THR A 27 9.41 -0.05 -16.69
C THR A 27 10.37 0.86 -17.46
N VAL A 28 11.04 1.77 -16.77
CA VAL A 28 11.92 2.80 -17.34
C VAL A 28 13.36 2.73 -16.83
N GLY A 29 13.69 1.67 -16.08
CA GLY A 29 14.94 1.55 -15.33
C GLY A 29 14.90 2.32 -14.00
N GLY A 30 15.66 1.85 -13.02
CA GLY A 30 15.69 2.43 -11.66
C GLY A 30 15.27 1.44 -10.56
N ASN A 31 15.73 1.71 -9.35
CA ASN A 31 15.40 0.92 -8.18
C ASN A 31 13.98 1.23 -7.71
N GLY A 32 13.32 0.24 -7.10
CA GLY A 32 12.06 0.45 -6.41
C GLY A 32 12.14 1.50 -5.31
N GLY A 33 10.99 1.92 -4.80
CA GLY A 33 10.89 2.88 -3.70
C GLY A 33 10.13 2.30 -2.53
N VAL A 34 10.68 2.42 -1.33
CA VAL A 34 9.98 2.15 -0.08
C VAL A 34 9.60 3.48 0.58
N GLY A 35 8.35 3.57 1.02
CA GLY A 35 7.83 4.67 1.80
C GLY A 35 6.93 4.18 2.94
N MET A 36 6.55 5.11 3.81
CA MET A 36 5.69 4.85 4.95
C MET A 36 4.81 6.06 5.22
N VAL A 37 3.58 5.81 5.67
CA VAL A 37 2.75 6.80 6.35
C VAL A 37 2.36 6.29 7.71
N SER A 38 2.29 7.17 8.70
CA SER A 38 1.86 6.85 10.05
C SER A 38 0.49 7.46 10.35
N THR A 39 -0.31 6.81 11.19
CA THR A 39 -1.44 7.43 11.90
C THR A 39 -1.27 7.27 13.41
N THR A 40 -1.65 8.30 14.16
CA THR A 40 -1.75 8.24 15.63
C THR A 40 -3.19 8.09 16.11
N ASN A 41 -4.17 8.02 15.20
CA ASN A 41 -5.58 7.92 15.53
C ASN A 41 -5.89 6.56 16.17
N GLU A 42 -6.62 6.55 17.29
CA GLU A 42 -7.06 5.33 17.97
C GLU A 42 -8.28 4.67 17.33
N GLY A 43 -9.04 5.44 16.53
CA GLY A 43 -10.20 5.02 15.78
C GLY A 43 -9.86 4.43 14.41
N THR A 44 -10.63 4.80 13.39
CA THR A 44 -10.44 4.28 12.02
C THR A 44 -9.72 5.29 11.16
N THR A 45 -8.65 4.88 10.48
CA THR A 45 -7.99 5.69 9.45
C THR A 45 -8.08 4.98 8.10
N ASN A 46 -8.43 5.73 7.05
CA ASN A 46 -8.42 5.22 5.67
C ASN A 46 -7.23 5.82 4.93
N PHE A 47 -6.40 4.97 4.32
CA PHE A 47 -5.32 5.38 3.44
C PHE A 47 -5.69 5.05 2.01
N LEU A 48 -5.61 6.05 1.13
CA LEU A 48 -5.69 5.85 -0.30
C LEU A 48 -4.30 5.55 -0.85
N LEU A 49 -4.14 4.41 -1.54
CA LEU A 49 -2.87 4.05 -2.14
C LEU A 49 -2.78 4.59 -3.57
N GLY A 50 -1.69 5.32 -3.82
CA GLY A 50 -1.34 5.89 -5.11
C GLY A 50 -0.17 5.15 -5.74
N PHE A 51 -0.17 5.11 -7.07
CA PHE A 51 0.79 4.34 -7.86
C PHE A 51 1.49 5.21 -8.90
N SER A 52 2.81 5.02 -9.04
CA SER A 52 3.63 5.67 -10.07
C SER A 52 3.68 4.81 -11.33
N PHE A 53 3.51 5.43 -12.50
CA PHE A 53 3.52 4.77 -13.81
C PHE A 53 4.86 4.15 -14.21
N ASN A 54 5.93 4.47 -13.47
CA ASN A 54 7.26 3.96 -13.74
C ASN A 54 7.48 2.55 -13.17
N TYR A 55 6.52 2.02 -12.40
CA TYR A 55 6.58 0.72 -11.74
C TYR A 55 5.33 -0.08 -12.07
N VAL A 56 5.47 -1.41 -12.16
CA VAL A 56 4.33 -2.30 -12.40
C VAL A 56 3.94 -3.12 -11.19
N ASP A 57 4.79 -3.20 -10.17
CA ASP A 57 4.51 -4.01 -8.99
C ASP A 57 4.48 -3.15 -7.73
N TYR A 58 3.49 -3.41 -6.89
CA TYR A 58 3.30 -2.71 -5.64
C TYR A 58 3.09 -3.70 -4.50
N ALA A 59 3.58 -3.37 -3.32
CA ALA A 59 3.31 -4.13 -2.11
C ALA A 59 3.15 -3.21 -0.91
N PHE A 60 2.34 -3.61 0.07
CA PHE A 60 2.19 -2.89 1.32
C PHE A 60 1.92 -3.84 2.48
N TYR A 61 2.22 -3.35 3.68
CA TYR A 61 1.86 -4.02 4.92
C TYR A 61 1.57 -2.99 6.01
N TRP A 62 0.78 -3.42 6.99
CA TRP A 62 0.44 -2.63 8.16
C TRP A 62 1.23 -3.11 9.38
N ASP A 63 1.91 -2.18 10.03
CA ASP A 63 2.55 -2.34 11.33
C ASP A 63 1.88 -1.42 12.33
N GLY A 64 0.84 -1.92 12.99
CA GLY A 64 0.09 -1.13 13.95
C GLY A 64 -0.65 -1.96 14.97
N LYS A 65 -1.28 -1.25 15.91
CA LYS A 65 -1.89 -1.85 17.11
C LYS A 65 -3.10 -2.72 16.81
N GLY A 66 -3.90 -2.36 15.80
CA GLY A 66 -5.10 -3.11 15.41
C GLY A 66 -5.05 -3.63 13.98
N PRO A 67 -6.10 -4.34 13.55
CA PRO A 67 -6.16 -4.95 12.23
C PRO A 67 -6.21 -3.90 11.12
N ALA A 68 -5.81 -4.31 9.92
CA ALA A 68 -5.93 -3.53 8.71
C ALA A 68 -6.56 -4.38 7.60
N PHE A 69 -7.39 -3.73 6.80
CA PHE A 69 -8.06 -4.35 5.66
C PHE A 69 -7.91 -3.47 4.44
N TRP A 70 -7.83 -4.08 3.26
CA TRP A 70 -7.81 -3.35 2.00
C TRP A 70 -9.00 -3.73 1.13
N ARG A 71 -9.31 -2.83 0.20
CA ARG A 71 -10.34 -3.02 -0.84
C ARG A 71 -10.04 -2.13 -2.04
N ILE A 72 -10.64 -2.43 -3.19
CA ILE A 72 -10.67 -1.51 -4.34
C ILE A 72 -11.86 -0.56 -4.21
N SER A 73 -11.65 0.74 -4.34
CA SER A 73 -12.73 1.74 -4.34
C SER A 73 -13.72 1.43 -5.46
N GLY A 74 -15.01 1.70 -5.23
CA GLY A 74 -16.05 1.58 -6.27
C GLY A 74 -16.55 0.18 -6.64
N ASN A 75 -15.93 -0.93 -6.21
CA ASN A 75 -16.41 -2.28 -6.60
C ASN A 75 -16.16 -3.44 -5.63
N SER A 76 -15.94 -3.24 -4.32
CA SER A 76 -15.98 -4.39 -3.41
C SER A 76 -16.58 -4.12 -2.04
N THR A 77 -17.61 -4.92 -1.71
CA THR A 77 -17.99 -5.23 -0.33
C THR A 77 -16.97 -6.16 0.33
N LEU A 78 -16.15 -6.86 -0.47
CA LEU A 78 -15.04 -7.67 0.03
C LEU A 78 -13.95 -6.75 0.62
N ARG A 79 -13.62 -7.01 1.88
CA ARG A 79 -12.47 -6.47 2.60
C ARG A 79 -11.53 -7.64 2.86
N GLU A 80 -10.28 -7.51 2.43
CA GLU A 80 -9.26 -8.53 2.65
C GLU A 80 -8.24 -8.04 3.66
N PRO A 81 -7.65 -8.94 4.46
CA PRO A 81 -6.63 -8.54 5.44
C PRO A 81 -5.40 -7.99 4.74
N VAL A 82 -4.76 -7.00 5.37
CA VAL A 82 -3.47 -6.49 4.94
C VAL A 82 -2.35 -7.34 5.56
N GLY A 83 -1.28 -7.52 4.79
CA GLY A 83 -0.05 -8.13 5.29
C GLY A 83 0.54 -7.41 6.50
N SER A 84 1.42 -8.09 7.23
CA SER A 84 2.02 -7.61 8.49
C SER A 84 3.53 -7.34 8.42
N SER A 85 4.19 -7.69 7.32
CA SER A 85 5.62 -7.43 7.11
C SER A 85 5.99 -7.58 5.64
N TRP A 86 7.22 -7.22 5.25
CA TRP A 86 7.72 -7.54 3.91
C TRP A 86 7.82 -9.03 3.60
N ALA A 87 7.89 -9.90 4.61
CA ALA A 87 7.85 -11.35 4.39
C ALA A 87 6.43 -11.88 4.17
N ASN A 88 5.41 -11.07 4.47
CA ASN A 88 3.99 -11.41 4.40
C ASN A 88 3.20 -10.14 4.03
N ALA A 89 3.46 -9.60 2.85
CA ALA A 89 2.86 -8.35 2.36
C ALA A 89 1.62 -8.61 1.50
N THR A 90 0.80 -7.59 1.32
CA THR A 90 -0.24 -7.57 0.28
C THR A 90 0.39 -7.02 -0.99
N GLY A 91 0.39 -7.78 -2.08
CA GLY A 91 0.95 -7.41 -3.38
C GLY A 91 -0.14 -7.08 -4.39
N ILE A 92 -0.04 -5.94 -5.07
CA ILE A 92 -0.93 -5.53 -6.15
C ILE A 92 -0.10 -5.34 -7.42
N PRO A 93 0.08 -6.37 -8.24
CA PRO A 93 0.74 -6.22 -9.53
C PRO A 93 -0.22 -5.54 -10.53
N LEU A 94 0.32 -4.68 -11.39
CA LEU A 94 -0.45 -3.99 -12.42
C LEU A 94 -1.04 -5.00 -13.40
N GLY A 95 -2.36 -5.03 -13.50
CA GLY A 95 -3.09 -5.88 -14.45
C GLY A 95 -3.24 -7.34 -14.01
N ASN A 96 -2.84 -7.70 -12.79
CA ASN A 96 -3.03 -9.05 -12.24
C ASN A 96 -3.93 -9.03 -10.99
N GLU A 97 -4.29 -10.23 -10.53
CA GLU A 97 -4.98 -10.44 -9.26
C GLU A 97 -4.09 -10.06 -8.08
N VAL A 98 -4.73 -9.63 -6.98
CA VAL A 98 -4.02 -9.29 -5.75
C VAL A 98 -3.51 -10.55 -5.05
N ILE A 99 -2.29 -10.44 -4.51
CA ILE A 99 -1.57 -11.55 -3.88
C ILE A 99 -1.49 -11.27 -2.38
N LEU A 100 -2.09 -12.12 -1.56
CA LEU A 100 -1.95 -12.08 -0.11
C LEU A 100 -0.73 -12.91 0.33
N GLY A 101 0.01 -12.40 1.30
CA GLY A 101 1.17 -13.09 1.89
C GLY A 101 2.38 -13.20 0.97
N LEU A 102 2.58 -12.19 0.11
CA LEU A 102 3.72 -12.10 -0.79
C LEU A 102 4.99 -11.74 0.00
N ASN A 103 6.06 -12.51 -0.19
CA ASN A 103 7.38 -12.19 0.34
C ASN A 103 8.14 -11.28 -0.64
N VAL A 104 8.35 -10.03 -0.23
CA VAL A 104 9.05 -8.99 -0.98
C VAL A 104 10.30 -8.45 -0.26
N VAL A 105 10.87 -9.21 0.68
CA VAL A 105 12.02 -8.75 1.48
C VAL A 105 13.21 -8.35 0.62
N ALA A 106 13.51 -9.11 -0.44
CA ALA A 106 14.62 -8.81 -1.34
C ALA A 106 14.39 -7.52 -2.15
N GLN A 107 13.15 -7.30 -2.60
CA GLN A 107 12.75 -6.12 -3.35
C GLN A 107 12.79 -4.88 -2.46
N ALA A 108 12.32 -5.00 -1.20
CA ALA A 108 12.40 -3.93 -0.22
C ALA A 108 13.85 -3.57 0.13
N ALA A 109 14.75 -4.56 0.22
CA ALA A 109 16.17 -4.31 0.49
C ALA A 109 16.90 -3.66 -0.70
N ALA A 110 16.48 -3.96 -1.93
CA ALA A 110 17.03 -3.36 -3.16
C ALA A 110 16.45 -1.98 -3.48
N ALA A 111 15.31 -1.62 -2.87
CA ALA A 111 14.68 -0.33 -3.05
C ALA A 111 15.48 0.79 -2.38
N GLY A 112 15.53 1.95 -3.03
CA GLY A 112 16.05 3.16 -2.38
C GLY A 112 15.08 3.63 -1.30
N ASN A 113 15.60 4.08 -0.16
CA ASN A 113 14.80 4.84 0.80
C ASN A 113 14.39 6.15 0.15
N VAL A 114 13.17 6.21 -0.38
CA VAL A 114 12.60 7.46 -0.90
C VAL A 114 11.96 8.16 0.28
N GLY A 115 12.81 8.75 1.13
CA GLY A 115 12.37 9.51 2.30
C GLY A 115 11.28 10.51 1.93
N GLY A 116 10.05 10.23 2.37
CA GLY A 116 8.92 11.15 2.36
C GLY A 116 8.19 11.38 1.04
N VAL A 117 8.60 10.82 -0.11
CA VAL A 117 7.92 11.07 -1.40
C VAL A 117 7.85 9.83 -2.28
N VAL A 118 7.17 8.78 -1.81
CA VAL A 118 6.41 7.97 -2.77
C VAL A 118 5.19 8.83 -3.12
N PRO A 119 4.81 9.03 -4.40
CA PRO A 119 3.64 9.84 -4.79
C PRO A 119 2.35 9.10 -4.42
N VAL A 120 2.13 8.96 -3.12
CA VAL A 120 0.93 8.43 -2.53
C VAL A 120 0.20 9.64 -1.99
N PHE A 121 -0.94 9.94 -2.60
CA PHE A 121 -1.88 10.88 -2.02
C PHE A 121 -2.58 10.15 -0.87
N PHE A 122 -2.08 10.35 0.35
CA PHE A 122 -2.81 9.96 1.54
C PHE A 122 -3.89 11.02 1.79
N SER A 123 -5.15 10.69 1.53
CA SER A 123 -6.25 11.36 2.23
C SER A 123 -6.63 10.46 3.41
N ALA A 124 -6.12 10.77 4.60
CA ALA A 124 -6.69 10.25 5.82
C ALA A 124 -8.01 10.99 6.05
N GLU A 125 -9.13 10.37 5.69
CA GLU A 125 -10.44 10.80 6.19
C GLU A 125 -10.68 10.08 7.51
N GLU A 126 -10.61 10.84 8.59
CA GLU A 126 -11.03 10.45 9.93
C GLU A 126 -12.53 10.66 10.01
N PHE A 127 -13.29 9.61 10.28
CA PHE A 127 -14.71 9.72 10.61
C PHE A 127 -14.84 9.40 12.10
N ASP A 128 -15.21 10.42 12.90
CA ASP A 128 -15.67 10.28 14.28
C ASP A 128 -17.05 9.62 14.35
#